data_AF-A0A3N5NTE3-F1
#
_entry.id   AF-A0A3N5NTE3-F1
#
_cell.length_a   1.000
_cell.length_b   1.000
_cell.length_c   1.000
_cell.angle_alpha   90.00
_cell.angle_beta   90.00
_cell.angle_gamma   90.00
#
_symmetry.space_group_name_H-M   'P 1'
#
loop_
_entity.id
_entity.type
_entity.pdbx_description
1 polymer ?
#
loop_
_entity_poly.entity_id
_entity_poly.type
_entity_poly.pdbx_seq_one_letter_code
_entity_poly.pdbx_strand_id
1 'polypeptide(L)'
;MEEPQHAQDRIDARIDTPQREGLTGTAPADLYLRGIDADEITRAPDGRPLDQQPKWRRDFPIDTPQDQYVARRDFMKFMVLTSLAFTVGQFWIAAQNWLRNRRGLPGMKRIAALADVPVGGAVTFVYPGETDRCILIRP
;
A
#
# COMPACT_ATOMS: atom_id res chain seq x y z
N MET A 1 -66.48 31.70 37.48
CA MET A 1 -65.96 31.85 36.12
C MET A 1 -64.59 31.19 36.15
N GLU A 2 -64.55 29.96 35.65
CA GLU A 2 -63.40 29.05 35.65
C GLU A 2 -62.28 29.58 34.74
N GLU A 3 -61.05 29.54 35.24
CA GLU A 3 -59.96 28.79 34.61
C GLU A 3 -58.78 28.68 35.60
N PRO A 4 -58.22 27.49 35.83
CA PRO A 4 -56.78 27.38 35.95
C PRO A 4 -56.23 26.54 34.80
N GLN A 5 -55.55 27.29 33.93
CA GLN A 5 -54.54 26.88 32.99
C GLN A 5 -53.59 25.77 33.48
N HIS A 6 -53.31 24.88 32.54
CA HIS A 6 -52.11 24.04 32.39
C HIS A 6 -51.89 22.91 33.41
N ALA A 7 -52.65 21.84 33.24
CA ALA A 7 -52.15 20.48 33.47
C ALA A 7 -51.37 20.00 32.23
N GLN A 8 -50.18 20.55 32.02
CA GLN A 8 -49.11 19.95 31.20
C GLN A 8 -47.92 19.72 32.12
N ASP A 9 -48.15 18.89 33.14
CA ASP A 9 -47.11 18.47 34.06
C ASP A 9 -46.23 17.40 33.38
N ARG A 10 -44.97 17.77 33.17
CA ARG A 10 -43.78 16.90 33.19
C ARG A 10 -43.72 15.75 32.18
N ILE A 11 -43.59 16.05 30.89
CA ILE A 11 -42.73 15.22 30.03
C ILE A 11 -41.92 16.13 29.10
N ASP A 12 -40.80 16.66 29.59
CA ASP A 12 -39.61 16.84 28.76
C ASP A 12 -38.35 17.03 29.63
N ALA A 13 -37.86 15.93 30.19
CA ALA A 13 -36.50 15.88 30.73
C ALA A 13 -35.58 15.59 29.56
N ARG A 14 -34.66 16.52 29.26
CA ARG A 14 -33.68 16.32 28.19
C ARG A 14 -32.98 14.97 28.36
N ILE A 15 -32.73 14.31 27.22
CA ILE A 15 -32.20 12.94 27.15
C ILE A 15 -30.84 12.79 27.87
N ASP A 16 -30.11 13.88 28.03
CA ASP A 16 -28.79 13.99 28.66
C ASP A 16 -28.80 14.21 30.18
N THR A 17 -29.97 14.14 30.84
CA THR A 17 -30.06 14.35 32.29
C THR A 17 -29.48 13.14 33.06
N PRO A 18 -28.58 13.33 34.05
CA PRO A 18 -27.96 12.24 34.81
C PRO A 18 -28.97 11.38 35.58
N GLN A 19 -30.15 11.92 35.85
CA GLN A 19 -31.25 11.21 36.51
C GLN A 19 -31.87 10.09 35.65
N ARG A 20 -31.52 9.98 34.36
CA ARG A 20 -31.92 8.87 33.49
C ARG A 20 -30.85 7.79 33.30
N GLU A 21 -29.63 7.98 33.81
CA GLU A 21 -28.56 6.98 33.72
C GLU A 21 -29.03 5.64 34.33
N GLY A 22 -29.08 4.58 33.52
CA GLY A 22 -29.50 3.24 33.94
C GLY A 22 -30.92 2.83 33.53
N LEU A 23 -31.73 3.72 32.94
CA LEU A 23 -32.97 3.34 32.25
C LEU A 23 -32.62 2.76 30.87
N THR A 24 -33.13 1.57 30.56
CA THR A 24 -32.85 0.81 29.32
C THR A 24 -33.00 1.69 28.07
N GLY A 25 -31.87 2.05 27.46
CA GLY A 25 -31.79 2.90 26.27
C GLY A 25 -30.91 4.14 26.42
N THR A 26 -30.52 4.52 27.64
CA THR A 26 -29.49 5.56 27.87
C THR A 26 -28.15 4.87 28.10
N ALA A 27 -27.41 4.64 27.01
CA ALA A 27 -25.99 4.30 27.16
C ALA A 27 -25.32 5.46 27.91
N PRO A 28 -24.52 5.19 28.96
CA PRO A 28 -23.90 6.24 29.75
C PRO A 28 -23.01 7.11 28.84
N ALA A 29 -22.99 8.42 29.10
CA ALA A 29 -22.38 9.39 28.20
C ALA A 29 -20.86 9.15 28.01
N ASP A 30 -20.22 8.51 28.98
CA ASP A 30 -18.84 8.05 28.94
C ASP A 30 -18.54 7.03 27.83
N LEU A 31 -19.52 6.22 27.42
CA LEU A 31 -19.41 5.31 26.27
C LEU A 31 -19.28 6.06 24.94
N TYR A 32 -19.82 7.29 24.84
CA TYR A 32 -19.65 8.17 23.67
C TYR A 32 -18.47 9.12 23.80
N LEU A 33 -17.95 9.33 25.01
CA LEU A 33 -16.66 9.96 25.26
C LEU A 33 -15.53 8.97 24.96
N ARG A 34 -15.55 8.36 23.77
CA ARG A 34 -14.32 7.84 23.18
C ARG A 34 -13.38 9.04 23.14
N GLY A 35 -12.38 9.03 24.02
CA GLY A 35 -11.46 10.15 24.18
C GLY A 35 -11.01 10.55 22.80
N ILE A 36 -11.32 11.79 22.41
CA ILE A 36 -10.89 12.35 21.14
C ILE A 36 -9.38 12.20 21.16
N ASP A 37 -8.86 11.25 20.39
CA ASP A 37 -7.44 10.96 20.39
C ASP A 37 -6.74 12.24 19.91
N ALA A 38 -5.55 12.53 20.43
CA ALA A 38 -4.82 13.74 20.01
C ALA A 38 -4.60 13.78 18.48
N ASP A 39 -4.69 12.62 17.83
CA ASP A 39 -4.63 12.39 16.39
C ASP A 39 -5.99 12.58 15.65
N GLU A 40 -7.08 12.93 16.34
CA GLU A 40 -8.35 13.37 15.72
C GLU A 40 -8.52 14.89 15.78
N ILE A 41 -7.71 15.58 16.60
CA ILE A 41 -7.81 17.03 16.76
C ILE A 41 -7.04 17.71 15.62
N THR A 42 -7.79 18.36 14.72
CA THR A 42 -7.20 19.25 13.71
C THR A 42 -6.38 20.34 14.41
N ARG A 43 -5.06 20.19 14.40
CA ARG A 43 -4.12 21.14 15.00
C ARG A 43 -3.47 21.96 13.90
N ALA A 44 -3.52 23.28 14.07
CA ALA A 44 -2.79 24.16 13.19
C ALA A 44 -1.26 23.97 13.38
N PRO A 45 -0.44 24.04 12.31
CA PRO A 45 1.00 23.82 12.38
C PRO A 45 1.74 24.78 13.31
N ASP A 46 1.19 25.98 13.50
CA ASP A 46 1.68 27.01 14.42
C ASP A 46 1.15 26.81 15.86
N GLY A 47 0.30 25.80 16.09
CA GLY A 47 -0.25 25.43 17.39
C GLY A 47 -1.24 26.43 17.98
N ARG A 48 -1.62 27.48 17.25
CA ARG A 48 -2.55 28.51 17.73
C ARG A 48 -4.01 28.09 17.52
N PRO A 49 -4.92 28.47 18.43
CA PRO A 49 -6.35 28.18 18.27
C PRO A 49 -6.93 28.83 17.00
N LEU A 50 -8.02 28.26 16.49
CA LEU A 50 -8.58 28.57 15.16
C LEU A 50 -9.00 30.04 15.00
N ASP A 51 -9.35 30.71 16.10
CA ASP A 51 -9.71 32.13 16.17
C ASP A 51 -8.54 33.07 15.85
N GLN A 52 -7.32 32.67 16.20
CA GLN A 52 -6.09 33.42 15.96
C GLN A 52 -5.42 33.07 14.61
N GLN A 53 -6.02 32.15 13.85
CA GLN A 53 -5.51 31.76 12.54
C GLN A 53 -5.81 32.84 11.47
N PRO A 54 -4.92 32.99 10.46
CA PRO A 54 -5.18 33.84 9.31
C PRO A 54 -6.50 33.48 8.63
N LYS A 55 -7.19 34.49 8.09
CA LYS A 55 -8.53 34.34 7.48
C LYS A 55 -8.65 33.19 6.48
N TRP A 56 -7.65 33.03 5.60
CA TRP A 56 -7.64 31.94 4.60
C TRP A 56 -7.72 30.54 5.21
N ARG A 57 -7.17 30.33 6.42
CA ARG A 57 -7.17 29.04 7.10
C ARG A 57 -8.47 28.77 7.84
N ARG A 58 -9.15 29.84 8.28
CA ARG A 58 -10.49 29.78 8.86
C ARG A 58 -11.54 29.48 7.80
N ASP A 59 -11.34 30.01 6.60
CA ASP A 59 -12.23 29.77 5.45
C ASP A 59 -12.03 28.35 4.86
N PHE A 60 -10.82 27.77 4.99
CA PHE A 60 -10.48 26.41 4.55
C PHE A 60 -9.72 25.62 5.62
N PRO A 61 -10.39 25.17 6.70
CA PRO A 61 -9.75 24.33 7.71
C PRO A 61 -9.43 22.94 7.12
N ILE A 62 -8.15 22.57 7.11
CA ILE A 62 -7.69 21.26 6.64
C ILE A 62 -7.55 20.34 7.84
N ASP A 63 -8.18 19.16 7.77
CA ASP A 63 -8.01 18.08 8.74
C ASP A 63 -6.65 17.38 8.53
N THR A 64 -5.60 17.98 9.10
CA THR A 64 -4.22 17.51 8.96
C THR A 64 -4.00 16.08 9.49
N PRO A 65 -4.60 15.64 10.61
CA PRO A 65 -4.47 14.25 11.03
C PRO A 65 -5.09 13.23 10.07
N GLN A 66 -6.30 13.48 9.56
CA GLN A 66 -6.94 12.58 8.60
C GLN A 66 -6.18 12.51 7.28
N ASP A 67 -5.70 13.65 6.77
CA ASP A 67 -4.90 13.70 5.54
C ASP A 67 -3.59 12.89 5.69
N GLN A 68 -2.90 13.05 6.82
CA GLN A 68 -1.71 12.24 7.12
C GLN A 68 -2.01 10.75 7.22
N TYR A 69 -3.15 10.38 7.77
CA TYR A 69 -3.56 8.99 7.88
C TYR A 69 -3.77 8.33 6.51
N VAL A 70 -4.45 9.03 5.61
CA VAL A 70 -4.66 8.58 4.22
C VAL A 70 -3.33 8.51 3.47
N ALA A 71 -2.49 9.56 3.57
CA ALA A 71 -1.19 9.61 2.92
C ALA A 71 -0.26 8.46 3.34
N ARG A 72 -0.19 8.14 4.64
CA ARG A 72 0.60 7.01 5.16
C ARG A 72 0.14 5.67 4.58
N ARG A 73 -1.18 5.46 4.49
CA ARG A 73 -1.76 4.23 3.93
C ARG A 73 -1.44 4.08 2.46
N ASP A 74 -1.62 5.14 1.68
CA ASP A 74 -1.39 5.08 0.25
C ASP A 74 0.09 4.87 -0.07
N PHE A 75 0.98 5.55 0.66
CA PHE A 75 2.42 5.28 0.58
C PHE A 75 2.76 3.81 0.85
N MET A 76 2.21 3.23 1.93
CA MET A 76 2.43 1.82 2.25
C MET A 76 1.86 0.88 1.19
N LYS A 77 0.68 1.17 0.62
CA LYS A 77 0.12 0.38 -0.48
C LYS A 77 1.06 0.37 -1.69
N PHE A 78 1.59 1.53 -2.09
CA PHE A 78 2.53 1.60 -3.21
C PHE A 78 3.82 0.82 -2.92
N MET A 79 4.40 1.00 -1.74
CA MET A 79 5.60 0.27 -1.34
C MET A 79 5.40 -1.25 -1.38
N VAL A 80 4.27 -1.74 -0.84
CA VAL A 80 3.94 -3.16 -0.81
C VAL A 80 3.66 -3.68 -2.22
N LEU A 81 2.89 -2.97 -3.03
CA LEU A 81 2.59 -3.37 -4.42
C LEU A 81 3.86 -3.44 -5.27
N THR A 82 4.73 -2.44 -5.18
CA THR A 82 6.00 -2.42 -5.91
C THR A 82 6.91 -3.57 -5.46
N SER A 83 7.02 -3.79 -4.14
CA SER A 83 7.83 -4.91 -3.60
C SER A 83 7.27 -6.28 -4.01
N LEU A 84 5.94 -6.41 -4.05
CA LEU A 84 5.28 -7.62 -4.53
C LEU A 84 5.54 -7.85 -6.02
N ALA A 85 5.45 -6.81 -6.84
CA ALA A 85 5.75 -6.89 -8.27
C ALA A 85 7.19 -7.37 -8.51
N PHE A 86 8.16 -6.83 -7.77
CA PHE A 86 9.54 -7.31 -7.83
C PHE A 86 9.65 -8.77 -7.40
N THR A 87 9.06 -9.14 -6.26
CA THR A 87 9.08 -10.51 -5.76
C THR A 87 8.52 -11.50 -6.79
N VAL A 88 7.35 -11.21 -7.36
CA VAL A 88 6.73 -12.02 -8.43
C VAL A 88 7.64 -12.11 -9.65
N GLY A 89 8.26 -10.99 -10.06
CA GLY A 89 9.23 -10.97 -11.16
C GLY A 89 10.43 -11.89 -10.92
N GLN A 90 11.00 -11.87 -9.71
CA GLN A 90 12.11 -12.75 -9.36
C GLN A 90 11.69 -14.23 -9.36
N PHE A 91 10.51 -14.54 -8.79
CA PHE A 91 9.97 -15.90 -8.83
C PHE A 91 9.70 -16.37 -10.26
N TRP A 92 9.19 -15.49 -11.13
CA TRP A 92 8.96 -15.80 -12.53
C TRP A 92 10.26 -16.15 -13.26
N ILE A 93 11.31 -15.34 -13.09
CA ILE A 93 12.63 -15.61 -13.67
C ILE A 93 13.20 -16.92 -13.12
N ALA A 94 13.09 -17.16 -11.82
CA ALA A 94 13.56 -18.40 -11.19
C ALA A 94 12.82 -19.63 -11.75
N ALA A 95 11.49 -19.55 -11.88
CA ALA A 95 10.67 -20.60 -12.46
C ALA A 95 11.03 -20.85 -13.93
N GLN A 96 11.23 -19.79 -14.72
CA GLN A 96 11.64 -19.90 -16.12
C GLN A 96 13.03 -20.51 -16.25
N ASN A 97 13.98 -20.11 -15.41
CA ASN A 97 15.32 -20.67 -15.39
C ASN A 97 15.31 -22.15 -14.98
N TRP A 98 14.50 -22.52 -13.98
CA TRP A 98 14.33 -23.91 -13.58
C TRP A 98 13.72 -24.76 -14.70
N LEU A 99 12.68 -24.25 -15.37
CA LEU A 99 12.08 -24.91 -16.53
C LEU A 99 13.08 -25.04 -17.69
N ARG A 100 13.91 -24.02 -17.93
CA ARG A 100 14.98 -24.06 -18.94
C ARG A 100 16.07 -25.06 -18.58
N ASN A 101 16.50 -25.13 -17.32
CA ASN A 101 17.49 -26.11 -16.86
C ASN A 101 16.96 -27.56 -16.96
N ARG A 102 15.65 -27.77 -16.74
CA ARG A 102 14.99 -29.06 -16.97
C ARG A 102 14.94 -29.49 -18.44
N ARG A 103 15.06 -28.56 -19.40
CA ARG A 103 15.14 -28.88 -20.84
C ARG A 103 16.51 -29.47 -21.25
N GLY A 104 17.46 -29.56 -20.32
CA GLY A 104 18.76 -30.20 -20.53
C GLY A 104 19.82 -29.25 -21.09
N LEU A 105 21.10 -29.59 -20.86
CA LEU A 105 22.22 -28.90 -21.50
C LEU A 105 22.21 -29.18 -23.01
N PRO A 106 22.60 -28.21 -23.85
CA PRO A 106 22.74 -28.46 -25.28
C PRO A 106 23.72 -29.62 -25.52
N GLY A 107 23.30 -30.62 -26.30
CA GLY A 107 24.06 -31.85 -26.51
C GLY A 107 25.47 -31.59 -27.05
N MET A 108 26.45 -32.41 -26.66
CA MET A 108 27.81 -32.30 -27.20
C MET A 108 27.79 -32.51 -28.71
N LYS A 109 28.26 -31.52 -29.46
CA LYS A 109 28.39 -31.58 -30.92
C LYS A 109 29.86 -31.62 -31.31
N ARG A 110 30.28 -32.63 -32.07
CA ARG A 110 31.62 -32.70 -32.64
C ARG A 110 31.76 -31.63 -33.73
N ILE A 111 32.67 -30.68 -33.55
CA ILE A 111 32.86 -29.54 -34.46
C ILE A 111 33.83 -29.90 -35.60
N ALA A 112 35.07 -30.26 -35.27
CA ALA A 112 36.13 -30.65 -36.22
C ALA A 112 37.23 -31.43 -35.49
N ALA A 113 38.04 -32.23 -36.21
CA ALA A 113 39.29 -32.76 -35.65
C ALA A 113 40.42 -31.73 -35.75
N LEU A 114 41.43 -31.82 -34.89
CA LEU A 114 42.62 -30.96 -34.92
C LEU A 114 43.38 -31.01 -36.26
N ALA A 115 43.29 -32.14 -36.97
CA ALA A 115 43.87 -32.30 -38.30
C ALA A 115 43.10 -31.52 -39.38
N ASP A 116 41.81 -31.25 -39.18
CA ASP A 116 40.94 -30.62 -40.16
C ASP A 116 41.06 -29.08 -40.13
N VAL A 117 41.67 -28.51 -39.08
CA VAL A 117 41.86 -27.06 -38.92
C VAL A 117 43.35 -26.74 -39.08
N PRO A 118 43.79 -26.11 -40.20
CA PRO A 118 45.19 -25.72 -40.37
C PRO A 118 45.61 -24.65 -39.35
N VAL A 119 46.91 -24.58 -39.01
CA VAL A 119 47.47 -23.54 -38.13
C VAL A 119 47.23 -22.16 -38.77
N GLY A 120 46.61 -21.24 -38.03
CA GLY A 120 46.14 -19.95 -38.56
C GLY A 120 44.79 -20.01 -39.32
N GLY A 121 44.14 -21.17 -39.38
CA GLY A 121 42.85 -21.38 -40.05
C GLY A 121 41.63 -21.18 -39.15
N ALA A 122 40.45 -21.03 -39.77
CA ALA A 122 39.18 -20.89 -39.06
C ALA A 122 38.07 -21.75 -39.67
N VAL A 123 37.19 -22.29 -38.82
CA VAL A 123 36.02 -23.10 -39.20
C VAL A 123 34.75 -22.51 -38.57
N THR A 124 33.73 -22.24 -39.38
CA THR A 124 32.42 -21.80 -38.90
C THR A 124 31.49 -22.98 -38.68
N PHE A 125 30.77 -23.01 -37.58
CA PHE A 125 29.80 -24.05 -37.23
C PHE A 125 28.58 -23.44 -36.54
N VAL A 126 27.54 -24.25 -36.38
CA VAL A 126 26.27 -23.82 -35.78
C VAL A 126 26.04 -24.57 -34.48
N TYR A 127 25.93 -23.86 -33.36
CA TYR A 127 25.74 -24.42 -32.02
C TYR A 127 25.24 -23.35 -31.02
N PRO A 128 24.27 -23.67 -30.13
CA PRO A 128 23.53 -24.92 -30.03
C PRO A 128 22.30 -25.01 -30.96
N GLY A 129 21.66 -23.89 -31.33
CA GLY A 129 20.52 -23.83 -32.25
C GLY A 129 20.92 -23.49 -33.69
N GLU A 130 20.01 -23.69 -34.65
CA GLU A 130 20.28 -23.49 -36.10
C GLU A 130 20.69 -22.05 -36.48
N THR A 131 20.37 -21.08 -35.64
CA THR A 131 20.66 -19.65 -35.85
C THR A 131 21.97 -19.20 -35.19
N ASP A 132 22.55 -20.02 -34.32
CA ASP A 132 23.72 -19.65 -33.51
C ASP A 132 25.01 -20.00 -34.25
N ARG A 133 25.51 -19.09 -35.11
CA ARG A 133 26.79 -19.28 -35.81
C ARG A 133 27.97 -18.96 -34.90
N CYS A 134 28.88 -19.91 -34.76
CA CYS A 134 30.14 -19.79 -34.05
C CYS A 134 31.32 -19.99 -35.02
N ILE A 135 32.49 -19.50 -34.62
CA ILE A 135 33.75 -19.69 -35.35
C ILE A 135 34.79 -20.28 -34.41
N LEU A 136 35.53 -21.28 -34.88
CA LEU A 136 36.68 -21.88 -34.22
C LEU A 136 37.94 -21.40 -34.94
N ILE A 137 38.89 -20.84 -34.20
CA ILE A 137 40.17 -20.35 -34.74
C ILE A 137 41.29 -21.20 -34.14
N ARG A 138 42.20 -21.69 -35.00
CA ARG A 138 43.45 -22.31 -34.55
C ARG A 138 44.57 -21.26 -34.62
N PRO A 139 45.15 -20.85 -33.48
CA PRO A 139 46.29 -19.94 -33.47
C PRO A 139 47.52 -20.55 -34.16
#